data_AF-A0A413Q8R4-F1
#
_entry.id   AF-A0A413Q8R4-F1
#
_cell.length_a   1.000
_cell.length_b   1.000
_cell.length_c   1.000
_cell.angle_alpha   90.00
_cell.angle_beta   90.00
_cell.angle_gamma   90.00
#
_symmetry.space_group_name_H-M   'P 1'
#
loop_
_entity.id
_entity.type
_entity.pdbx_description
1 polymer ?
#
loop_
_entity_poly.entity_id
_entity_poly.type
_entity_poly.pdbx_seq_one_letter_code
_entity_poly.pdbx_strand_id
1 'polypeptide(L)' 'MNIHLQKCYNAYDFIIATYSSHHLTDDEKIQFIQLLKTLLKEGGCILIADVAFQTRSDLEKCHKENKDGWDGIYKDELC' A
#
# COMPACT_ATOMS: atom_id res chain seq x y z
N MET A 1 -13.58 -7.36 2.66
CA MET A 1 -12.77 -8.51 2.20
C MET A 1 -12.09 -9.13 3.42
N ASN A 2 -12.57 -10.27 3.91
CA ASN A 2 -11.97 -10.96 5.06
C ASN A 2 -10.90 -11.94 4.54
N ILE A 3 -9.65 -11.49 4.51
CA ILE A 3 -8.52 -12.32 4.12
C ILE A 3 -8.24 -13.26 5.30
N HIS A 4 -8.67 -14.52 5.20
CA HIS A 4 -8.32 -15.58 6.15
C HIS A 4 -6.88 -16.03 5.87
N LEU A 5 -5.91 -15.18 6.20
CA LEU A 5 -4.52 -15.61 6.30
C LEU A 5 -4.41 -16.46 7.56
N GLN A 6 -4.14 -17.75 7.40
CA GLN A 6 -3.60 -18.54 8.51
C GLN A 6 -2.36 -17.81 9.01
N LYS A 7 -2.43 -17.27 10.23
CA LYS A 7 -1.41 -16.38 10.81
C LYS A 7 -0.12 -17.16 11.07
N CYS A 8 0.69 -17.31 10.04
CA CYS A 8 2.08 -17.70 10.15
C CYS A 8 2.87 -16.44 10.52
N TYR A 9 2.95 -16.17 11.82
CA TYR A 9 3.81 -15.10 12.35
C TYR A 9 5.28 -15.43 12.05
N ASN A 10 6.09 -14.40 11.83
CA ASN A 10 7.53 -14.55 11.60
C ASN A 10 7.89 -15.57 10.50
N ALA A 11 7.15 -15.57 9.40
CA ALA A 11 7.27 -16.59 8.35
C ALA A 11 8.02 -16.10 7.11
N TYR A 12 8.09 -14.78 6.89
CA TYR A 12 8.59 -14.22 5.64
C TYR A 12 9.88 -13.45 5.83
N ASP A 13 10.85 -13.69 4.94
CA ASP A 13 12.07 -12.90 4.82
C ASP A 13 11.81 -11.60 4.03
N PHE A 14 10.90 -11.65 3.06
CA PHE A 14 10.48 -10.50 2.26
C PHE A 14 8.97 -10.50 2.04
N ILE A 15 8.36 -9.33 2.15
CA ILE A 15 6.97 -9.07 1.72
C ILE A 15 7.05 -7.99 0.64
N ILE A 16 6.50 -8.26 -0.55
CA ILE A 16 6.52 -7.32 -1.68
C ILE A 16 5.10 -6.84 -1.92
N ALA A 17 4.90 -5.52 -1.87
CA ALA A 17 3.62 -4.86 -2.09
C ALA A 17 3.76 -3.92 -3.29
N THR A 18 3.14 -4.27 -4.42
CA THR A 18 3.17 -3.47 -5.66
C THR A 18 1.77 -2.98 -6.00
N TYR A 19 1.58 -1.67 -6.09
CA TYR A 19 0.27 -1.06 -6.39
C TYR A 19 -0.87 -1.50 -5.45
N SER A 20 -0.61 -2.06 -4.28
CA SER A 20 -1.67 -2.57 -3.38
C SER A 20 -2.11 -1.57 -2.32
N SER A 21 -1.42 -0.43 -2.17
CA SER A 21 -1.61 0.50 -1.05
C SER A 21 -2.36 1.79 -1.41
N HIS A 22 -2.63 2.04 -2.69
CA HIS A 22 -3.24 3.29 -3.16
C HIS A 22 -4.73 3.44 -2.81
N HIS A 23 -5.42 2.34 -2.49
CA HIS A 23 -6.80 2.36 -1.99
C HIS A 23 -6.93 2.59 -0.49
N LEU A 24 -5.83 2.54 0.24
CA LEU A 24 -5.81 2.74 1.69
C LEU A 24 -5.67 4.23 2.01
N THR A 25 -6.46 4.69 2.97
CA THR A 25 -6.19 5.96 3.65
C THR A 25 -4.84 5.92 4.36
N ASP A 26 -4.30 7.08 4.72
CA ASP A 26 -2.99 7.13 5.38
C ASP A 26 -3.00 6.40 6.74
N ASP A 27 -4.13 6.42 7.47
CA ASP A 27 -4.30 5.67 8.72
C ASP A 27 -4.35 4.15 8.47
N GLU A 28 -5.06 3.71 7.42
CA GLU A 28 -5.12 2.29 7.04
C GLU A 28 -3.76 1.77 6.57
N LYS A 29 -2.95 2.59 5.88
CA LYS A 29 -1.57 2.23 5.51
C LYS A 29 -0.71 1.97 6.74
N ILE A 30 -0.83 2.80 7.78
CA ILE A 30 -0.11 2.61 9.04
C ILE A 30 -0.47 1.27 9.67
N GLN A 31 -1.77 0.99 9.80
CA GLN A 31 -2.26 -0.27 10.36
C GLN A 31 -1.83 -1.48 9.53
N PHE A 32 -1.87 -1.36 8.20
CA PHE A 32 -1.47 -2.41 7.28
C PHE A 32 0.02 -2.72 7.40
N ILE A 33 0.90 -1.71 7.40
CA ILE A 33 2.34 -1.90 7.59
C ILE A 33 2.63 -2.54 8.95
N GLN A 34 1.94 -2.12 10.02
CA GLN A 34 2.07 -2.75 11.33
C GLN A 34 1.71 -4.24 11.30
N LEU A 35 0.62 -4.60 10.63
CA LEU A 35 0.23 -5.99 10.43
C LEU A 35 1.31 -6.77 9.66
N LEU A 36 1.79 -6.24 8.53
CA LEU A 36 2.83 -6.90 7.72
C LEU A 36 4.12 -7.15 8.51
N LYS A 37 4.51 -6.21 9.38
CA LYS A 37 5.67 -6.40 10.26
C LYS A 37 5.55 -7.61 11.19
N THR A 38 4.33 -7.98 11.62
CA THR A 38 4.14 -9.18 12.46
C THR A 38 4.37 -10.49 11.70
N LEU A 39 4.37 -10.44 10.37
CA LEU A 39 4.57 -11.60 9.51
C LEU A 39 6.05 -11.80 9.14
N LEU A 40 6.89 -10.78 9.33
CA LEU A 40 8.31 -10.83 9.00
C LEU A 40 9.12 -11.59 10.06
N LYS A 41 10.08 -12.39 9.57
CA LYS A 41 11.18 -12.89 10.41
C LYS A 41 12.06 -11.73 10.90
N GLU A 42 12.88 -12.00 11.91
CA GLU A 42 13.94 -11.08 12.31
C GLU A 42 14.85 -10.75 11.11
N GLY A 43 15.09 -9.46 10.87
CA GLY A 43 15.86 -8.98 9.71
C GLY A 43 15.12 -9.01 8.37
N GLY A 44 13.85 -9.45 8.34
CA GLY A 44 13.03 -9.42 7.13
C GLY A 44 12.64 -8.01 6.71
N CYS A 45 12.26 -7.86 5.43
CA CYS A 45 11.99 -6.56 4.82
C CYS A 45 10.62 -6.49 4.13
N ILE A 46 9.98 -5.32 4.20
CA ILE A 46 8.84 -4.97 3.36
C ILE A 46 9.36 -4.12 2.20
N LEU A 47 9.10 -4.55 0.97
CA LEU A 47 9.43 -3.81 -0.24
C LEU A 47 8.14 -3.25 -0.82
N ILE A 48 8.00 -1.92 -0.81
CA ILE A 48 6.85 -1.21 -1.35
C ILE A 48 7.27 -0.59 -2.68
N ALA A 49 6.60 -0.98 -3.76
CA ALA A 49 6.72 -0.35 -5.07
C ALA A 49 5.37 0.29 -5.43
N ASP A 50 5.27 1.59 -5.20
CA ASP A 50 4.05 2.37 -5.42
C ASP A 50 4.40 3.75 -5.99
N VAL A 51 3.38 4.48 -6.45
CA VAL A 51 3.53 5.87 -6.86
C VAL A 51 3.72 6.72 -5.60
N ALA A 52 4.85 7.42 -5.53
CA ALA A 52 5.20 8.27 -4.40
C ALA A 52 5.62 9.66 -4.88
N PHE A 53 5.33 10.65 -4.04
CA PHE A 53 5.72 12.05 -4.25
C PHE A 53 6.66 12.47 -3.13
N GLN A 54 7.59 13.37 -3.44
CA GLN A 54 8.56 13.87 -2.46
C GLN A 54 7.86 14.64 -1.32
N THR A 55 6.80 15.39 -1.65
CA THR A 55 6.00 16.12 -0.66
C THR A 55 4.50 15.94 -0.89
N ARG A 56 3.71 16.24 0.16
CA ARG A 56 2.25 16.27 0.04
C ARG A 56 1.77 17.29 -0.98
N SER A 57 2.46 18.42 -1.07
CA SER A 57 2.14 19.48 -2.04
C SER A 57 2.38 19.03 -3.49
N ASP A 58 3.41 18.22 -3.75
CA ASP A 58 3.66 17.64 -5.09
C ASP A 58 2.54 16.67 -5.49
N LEU A 59 2.08 15.84 -4.55
CA LEU A 59 0.91 14.97 -4.75
C LEU A 59 -0.34 15.78 -5.09
N GLU A 60 -0.65 16.81 -4.29
CA GLU A 60 -1.85 17.63 -4.47
C GLU A 60 -1.82 18.43 -5.77
N LYS A 61 -0.64 18.92 -6.15
CA LYS A 61 -0.43 19.57 -7.45
C LYS A 61 -0.68 18.60 -8.60
N CYS A 62 -0.07 17.41 -8.55
CA CYS A 62 -0.25 16.38 -9.57
C CYS A 62 -1.71 15.94 -9.68
N HIS A 63 -2.38 15.71 -8.55
CA HIS A 63 -3.80 15.39 -8.50
C HIS A 63 -4.65 16.50 -9.11
N LYS A 64 -4.35 17.77 -8.84
CA LYS A 64 -5.09 18.91 -9.39
C LYS A 64 -4.93 19.01 -10.91
N GLU A 65 -3.72 18.75 -11.41
CA GLU A 65 -3.37 18.82 -12.83
C GLU A 65 -3.96 17.64 -13.64
N ASN A 66 -4.16 16.48 -12.99
CA ASN A 66 -4.61 15.24 -13.64
C ASN A 66 -6.01 14.79 -13.19
N LYS A 67 -6.84 15.70 -12.67
CA LYS A 67 -8.16 15.37 -12.09
C LYS A 67 -9.04 14.46 -12.96
N ASP A 68 -9.02 14.67 -14.28
CA ASP A 68 -9.88 13.94 -15.21
C ASP A 68 -9.45 12.48 -15.44
N GLY A 69 -8.19 12.15 -15.11
CA GLY A 69 -7.63 10.79 -15.22
C GLY A 69 -7.22 10.20 -13.86
N TRP A 70 -7.53 10.88 -12.76
CA TRP A 70 -7.09 10.50 -11.42
C TRP A 70 -8.04 9.48 -10.81
N ASP A 71 -7.70 8.18 -10.87
CA ASP A 71 -8.26 7.00 -10.15
C ASP A 71 -9.80 6.93 -9.95
N GLY A 72 -10.57 7.78 -10.62
CA GLY A 72 -11.95 8.10 -10.31
C GLY A 72 -12.95 7.47 -11.28
N ILE A 73 -12.47 6.73 -12.28
CA ILE A 73 -13.32 6.15 -13.34
C ILE A 73 -13.22 4.62 -13.39
N TYR A 74 -12.16 4.00 -12.86
CA TYR A 74 -11.94 2.54 -12.91
C TYR A 74 -11.70 1.94 -11.52
N LYS A 75 -12.51 2.32 -10.53
CA LYS A 75 -12.33 1.88 -9.14
C LYS A 75 -12.45 0.37 -8.89
N ASP A 76 -12.82 -0.44 -9.87
CA ASP A 76 -13.18 -1.85 -9.65
C ASP A 76 -12.46 -2.89 -10.55
N GLU A 77 -11.47 -2.54 -11.40
CA GLU A 77 -10.90 -3.52 -12.35
C GLU A 77 -9.42 -3.87 -12.22
N LEU A 78 -8.66 -3.25 -11.31
CA LEU A 78 -7.25 -3.61 -11.11
C LEU A 78 -6.88 -3.68 -9.62
N CYS A 79 -7.50 -4.62 -8.90
CA CYS A 79 -6.85 -5.63 -8.05
C CYS A 79 -7.86 -6.55 -7.39
#